data_AF-A0A953J912-F1
#
_entry.id   AF-A0A953J912-F1
#
_cell.length_a   1.000
_cell.length_b   1.000
_cell.length_c   1.000
_cell.angle_alpha   90.00
_cell.angle_beta   90.00
_cell.angle_gamma   90.00
#
_symmetry.space_group_name_H-M   'P 1'
#
loop_
_entity.id
_entity.type
_entity.pdbx_description
1 polymer ?
#
loop_
_entity_poly.entity_id
_entity_poly.type
_entity_poly.pdbx_seq_one_letter_code
_entity_poly.pdbx_strand_id
1 'polypeptide(L)'
;MERLDLLAVALGLAALAGINLYLTVFVTGLAIRFHWITLAPAYQSLEVLGNPWIITIAGILYFLEFFADKIPWVDSIWDAVHTVIR
;
A
#
# COMPACT_ATOMS: atom_id res chain seq x y z
N MET A 1 23.40 -1.78 18.13
CA MET A 1 23.02 -2.49 16.88
C MET A 1 21.56 -2.21 16.55
N GLU A 2 20.64 -2.32 17.51
CA GLU A 2 19.20 -2.06 17.35
C GLU A 2 18.80 -0.75 16.63
N ARG A 3 19.52 0.37 16.84
CA ARG A 3 19.25 1.64 16.14
C ARG A 3 19.60 1.62 14.65
N LEU A 4 20.61 0.85 14.26
CA LEU A 4 20.99 0.70 12.85
C LEU A 4 19.97 -0.17 12.13
N ASP A 5 19.43 -1.19 12.80
CA ASP A 5 18.35 -2.01 12.25
C ASP A 5 17.07 -1.18 12.04
N LEU A 6 16.72 -0.29 12.99
CA LEU A 6 15.61 0.65 12.82
C LEU A 6 15.80 1.57 11.62
N LEU A 7 17.00 2.13 11.46
CA LEU A 7 17.31 2.98 10.31
C LEU A 7 17.27 2.18 9.00
N ALA A 8 17.76 0.94 8.98
CA ALA A 8 17.73 0.10 7.80
C ALA A 8 16.29 -0.23 7.37
N VAL A 9 15.41 -0.58 8.31
CA VAL A 9 13.99 -0.86 8.03
C VAL A 9 13.25 0.42 7.63
N ALA A 10 13.45 1.52 8.35
CA ALA A 10 12.81 2.79 8.03
C ALA A 10 13.22 3.32 6.66
N LEU A 11 14.51 3.27 6.32
CA LEU A 11 15.01 3.69 5.00
C LEU A 11 14.55 2.73 3.90
N GLY A 12 14.50 1.43 4.16
CA GLY A 12 13.97 0.44 3.22
C GLY A 12 12.49 0.66 2.90
N LEU A 13 11.66 0.84 3.92
CA LEU A 13 10.24 1.14 3.77
C LEU A 13 10.02 2.52 3.13
N ALA A 14 10.81 3.54 3.49
CA ALA A 14 10.73 4.87 2.87
C ALA A 14 11.09 4.84 1.39
N ALA A 15 12.11 4.08 1.00
CA ALA A 15 12.50 3.90 -0.40
C ALA A 15 11.41 3.17 -1.21
N LEU A 16 10.83 2.11 -0.65
CA LEU A 16 9.72 1.36 -1.27
C LEU A 16 8.46 2.24 -1.42
N ALA A 17 8.15 3.04 -0.40
CA ALA A 17 7.03 3.96 -0.41
C ALA A 17 7.19 5.07 -1.48
N GLY A 18 8.42 5.44 -1.83
CA GLY A 18 8.72 6.34 -2.93
C GLY A 18 8.41 5.75 -4.32
N ILE A 19 8.34 4.42 -4.44
CA ILE A 19 7.97 3.73 -5.69
C ILE A 19 6.45 3.51 -5.74
N ASN A 20 5.86 2.92 -4.69
CA ASN A 20 4.41 2.82 -4.55
C ASN A 20 4.04 2.68 -3.07
N LEU A 21 3.47 3.75 -2.52
CA LEU A 21 3.13 3.83 -1.10
C LEU A 21 2.06 2.81 -0.71
N TYR A 22 1.03 2.64 -1.53
CA TYR A 22 -0.08 1.73 -1.22
C TYR A 22 0.34 0.26 -1.24
N LEU A 23 1.16 -0.16 -2.21
CA LEU A 23 1.74 -1.50 -2.26
C LEU A 23 2.62 -1.74 -1.04
N THR A 24 3.46 -0.77 -0.68
CA THR A 24 4.36 -0.88 0.47
C THR A 24 3.57 -1.08 1.77
N VAL A 25 2.50 -0.31 1.99
CA VAL A 25 1.60 -0.45 3.14
C VAL A 25 0.85 -1.79 3.10
N PHE A 26 0.37 -2.22 1.93
CA PHE A 26 -0.35 -3.48 1.76
C PHE A 26 0.53 -4.70 2.07
N VAL A 27 1.71 -4.78 1.47
CA VAL A 27 2.67 -5.88 1.66
C VAL A 27 3.18 -5.92 3.10
N THR A 28 3.52 -4.75 3.66
CA THR A 28 3.96 -4.66 5.05
C THR A 28 2.85 -5.06 6.01
N GLY A 29 1.62 -4.57 5.82
CA GLY A 29 0.46 -4.97 6.62
C GLY A 29 0.16 -6.47 6.54
N LEU A 30 0.26 -7.07 5.35
CA LEU A 30 0.14 -8.53 5.17
C LEU A 30 1.23 -9.29 5.95
N ALA A 31 2.49 -8.84 5.84
CA ALA A 31 3.62 -9.49 6.51
C ALA A 31 3.50 -9.45 8.04
N ILE A 32 2.92 -8.38 8.59
CA ILE A 32 2.57 -8.25 10.01
C ILE A 32 1.44 -9.20 10.37
N ARG A 33 0.37 -9.24 9.57
CA ARG A 33 -0.81 -10.09 9.84
C ARG A 33 -0.51 -11.59 9.76
N PHE A 34 0.36 -12.02 8.87
CA PHE A 34 0.80 -13.41 8.75
C PHE A 34 1.91 -13.80 9.75
N HIS A 35 2.28 -12.89 10.68
CA HIS A 35 3.40 -13.06 11.61
C HIS A 35 4.73 -13.41 10.93
N TRP A 36 4.89 -13.06 9.64
CA TRP A 36 6.13 -13.26 8.90
C TRP A 36 7.23 -12.34 9.44
N ILE A 37 6.82 -11.17 9.96
CA ILE A 37 7.69 -10.23 10.64
C ILE A 37 7.27 -10.18 12.12
N THR A 38 8.11 -10.70 13.00
CA THR A 38 7.96 -10.50 14.45
C THR A 38 8.28 -9.04 14.77
N LEU A 39 7.24 -8.25 15.03
CA LEU A 39 7.37 -6.86 15.46
C LEU A 39 8.12 -6.82 16.80
N ALA A 40 9.34 -6.27 16.78
CA ALA A 40 10.02 -5.89 18.01
C ALA A 40 9.20 -4.81 18.74
N PRO A 41 9.31 -4.67 20.09
CA PRO A 41 8.52 -3.73 20.88
C PRO A 41 8.56 -2.27 20.38
N ALA A 42 9.63 -1.90 19.68
CA ALA A 42 9.82 -0.58 19.05
C ALA A 42 8.87 -0.29 17.87
N TYR A 43 8.18 -1.30 17.33
CA TYR A 43 7.30 -1.18 16.16
C TYR A 43 5.80 -1.30 16.51
N GLN A 44 5.39 -1.10 17.76
CA GLN A 44 3.97 -1.11 18.15
C GLN A 44 3.12 -0.14 17.30
N SER A 45 3.68 0.97 16.82
CA SER A 45 2.98 1.88 15.90
C SER A 45 2.63 1.24 14.54
N LEU A 46 3.39 0.23 14.11
CA LEU A 46 3.14 -0.54 12.89
C LEU A 46 2.10 -1.66 13.10
N GLU A 47 1.72 -1.98 14.34
CA GLU A 47 0.66 -2.95 14.62
C GLU A 47 -0.68 -2.52 13.99
N VAL A 48 -0.88 -1.20 13.88
CA VAL A 48 -2.00 -0.59 13.16
C VAL A 48 -2.03 -1.01 11.68
N LEU A 49 -0.88 -1.19 11.02
CA LEU A 49 -0.82 -1.70 9.63
C LEU A 49 -1.29 -3.16 9.51
N GLY A 50 -1.20 -3.95 10.58
CA GLY A 50 -1.71 -5.32 10.63
C GLY A 50 -3.24 -5.41 10.68
N ASN A 51 -3.94 -4.28 10.87
CA ASN A 51 -5.39 -4.26 10.93
C ASN A 51 -5.99 -4.68 9.57
N PRO A 52 -6.86 -5.70 9.52
CA PRO A 52 -7.47 -6.17 8.27
C PRO A 52 -8.20 -5.06 7.50
N TRP A 53 -8.72 -4.04 8.18
CA TRP A 53 -9.31 -2.87 7.52
C TRP A 53 -8.28 -2.04 6.76
N ILE A 54 -7.11 -1.81 7.37
CA ILE A 54 -6.04 -1.00 6.78
C ILE A 54 -5.41 -1.75 5.60
N ILE A 55 -5.20 -3.06 5.74
CA ILE A 55 -4.74 -3.91 4.63
C ILE A 55 -5.74 -3.89 3.49
N THR A 56 -7.04 -4.03 3.78
CA THR A 56 -8.08 -4.02 2.73
C THR A 56 -8.14 -2.68 2.02
N ILE A 57 -8.11 -1.56 2.76
CA ILE A 57 -8.12 -0.20 2.21
C ILE A 57 -6.85 0.05 1.39
N ALA A 58 -5.66 -0.32 1.90
CA ALA A 58 -4.41 -0.18 1.17
C ALA A 58 -4.39 -1.03 -0.11
N GLY A 59 -4.95 -2.24 -0.06
CA GLY A 59 -5.11 -3.11 -1.23
C GLY A 59 -6.05 -2.52 -2.28
N ILE A 60 -7.18 -1.95 -1.85
CA ILE A 60 -8.13 -1.26 -2.75
C ILE A 60 -7.47 -0.02 -3.36
N LEU A 61 -6.78 0.79 -2.56
CA LEU A 61 -6.08 1.98 -3.05
C LEU A 61 -4.93 1.62 -3.99
N TYR A 62 -4.18 0.56 -3.71
CA TYR A 62 -3.17 0.02 -4.63
C TYR A 62 -3.81 -0.44 -5.94
N PHE A 63 -4.93 -1.18 -5.89
CA PHE A 63 -5.65 -1.58 -7.10
C PHE A 63 -6.14 -0.36 -7.88
N LEU A 64 -6.71 0.63 -7.19
CA LEU A 64 -7.16 1.89 -7.79
C LEU A 64 -6.01 2.64 -8.45
N GLU A 65 -4.86 2.74 -7.79
CA GLU A 65 -3.68 3.43 -8.32
C GLU A 65 -3.05 2.66 -9.47
N PHE A 66 -2.98 1.33 -9.38
CA PHE A 66 -2.53 0.47 -10.46
C PHE A 66 -3.46 0.56 -11.67
N PHE A 67 -4.77 0.62 -11.45
CA PHE A 67 -5.76 0.86 -12.51
C PHE A 67 -5.71 2.29 -13.05
N ALA A 68 -5.49 3.29 -12.21
CA ALA A 68 -5.34 4.67 -12.64
C ALA A 68 -4.09 4.86 -13.50
N ASP A 69 -2.97 4.24 -13.14
CA ASP A 69 -1.69 4.32 -13.86
C ASP A 69 -1.68 3.46 -15.13
N LYS A 70 -2.48 2.38 -15.18
CA LYS A 70 -2.57 1.47 -16.34
C LYS A 70 -3.76 1.71 -17.26
N ILE A 71 -4.78 2.46 -16.85
CA ILE A 71 -5.99 2.67 -17.65
C ILE A 71 -6.17 4.15 -18.02
N PRO A 72 -5.48 4.64 -19.07
CA PRO A 72 -5.89 5.85 -19.78
C PRO A 72 -7.28 5.71 -20.47
N TRP A 73 -7.87 4.52 -20.46
CA TRP A 73 -9.15 4.14 -21.07
C TRP A 73 -10.38 4.39 -20.17
N VAL A 74 -10.24 4.70 -18.88
CA VAL A 74 -11.37 5.03 -18.00
C VAL A 74 -12.03 6.32 -18.48
N ASP A 75 -11.23 7.30 -18.90
CA ASP A 75 -11.72 8.50 -19.58
C ASP A 75 -12.47 8.16 -20.87
N SER A 76 -11.96 7.24 -21.70
CA SER A 76 -12.64 6.84 -22.94
C SER A 76 -13.95 6.10 -22.72
N ILE A 77 -14.05 5.26 -21.69
CA ILE A 77 -15.31 4.58 -21.33
C ILE A 77 -16.31 5.60 -20.78
N TRP A 78 -15.85 6.53 -19.95
CA TRP A 78 -16.67 7.61 -19.41
C TRP A 78 -17.19 8.55 -20.49
N ASP A 79 -16.33 8.92 -21.46
CA ASP A 79 -16.72 9.69 -22.65
C ASP A 79 -17.68 8.91 -23.55
N ALA A 80 -17.48 7.60 -23.75
CA ALA A 80 -18.38 6.78 -24.56
C ALA A 80 -19.78 6.68 -23.91
N VAL A 81 -19.85 6.50 -22.59
CA VAL A 81 -21.12 6.47 -21.85
C VAL A 81 -21.83 7.82 -21.93
N HIS A 82 -21.13 8.93 -21.73
CA HIS A 82 -21.72 10.27 -21.88
C HIS A 82 -22.14 10.60 -23.31
N THR A 83 -21.46 10.04 -24.32
CA THR A 83 -21.85 10.19 -25.73
C THR A 83 -23.10 9.39 -26.08
N VAL A 84 -23.30 8.22 -25.47
CA VAL A 84 -24.48 7.36 -25.71
C VAL A 84 -25.73 7.85 -24.99
N ILE A 85 -25.57 8.50 -23.83
CA ILE A 85 -26.68 9.05 -23.03
C ILE A 85 -27.15 10.42 -23.57
N ARG A 86 -26.36 11.06 -24.43
CA ARG A 86 -26.67 12.35 -25.03
C ARG A 86 -27.58 12.25 -26.26
#